data_AF-A0A8T4DQ48-F1
#
_entry.id   AF-A0A8T4DQ48-F1
#
_cell.length_a   1.000
_cell.length_b   1.000
_cell.length_c   1.000
_cell.angle_alpha   90.00
_cell.angle_beta   90.00
_cell.angle_gamma   90.00
#
_symmetry.space_group_name_H-M   'P 1'
#
loop_
_entity.id
_entity.type
_entity.pdbx_description
1 polymer ?
#
loop_
_entity_poly.entity_id
_entity_poly.type
_entity_poly.pdbx_seq_one_letter_code
_entity_poly.pdbx_strand_id
1 'polypeptide(L)'
;MISRKGQVWIMDVTVSLILFSAAAIIAFNILLNTFSSNTSFGELKKDAIKISEYLLAEGTPADWDETTIIRPGLATLGRINESKVTLGMNMTNASYEAMKPRLQTLHDFLVVFEGSDGDLIEFGDFCTFGSPDVDVNYTLTPSLDCHYLNFTSTVYDDLVVINRFAVYDSSIVRMVVYVWG
;
A
#
# COMPACT_ATOMS: atom_id res chain seq x y z
N MET A 1 -6.54 47.40 53.90
CA MET A 1 -6.45 45.98 54.34
C MET A 1 -7.29 45.14 53.40
N ILE A 2 -6.71 44.14 52.76
CA ILE A 2 -7.46 43.20 51.92
C ILE A 2 -8.18 42.22 52.85
N SER A 3 -9.48 42.03 52.65
CA SER A 3 -10.29 41.07 53.41
C SER A 3 -9.79 39.63 53.16
N ARG A 4 -9.64 38.82 54.21
CA ARG A 4 -9.26 37.39 54.10
C ARG A 4 -10.15 36.62 53.12
N LYS A 5 -11.43 37.01 53.01
CA LYS A 5 -12.37 36.41 52.05
C LYS A 5 -11.96 36.66 50.60
N GLY A 6 -11.40 37.83 50.31
CA GLY A 6 -10.88 38.17 48.98
C GLY A 6 -9.63 37.36 48.61
N GLN A 7 -8.77 37.05 49.59
CA GLN A 7 -7.55 36.25 49.35
C GLN A 7 -7.90 34.80 49.00
N VAL A 8 -8.86 34.18 49.70
CA VAL A 8 -9.32 32.81 49.40
C VAL A 8 -9.95 32.74 48.01
N TRP A 9 -10.76 33.74 47.65
CA TRP A 9 -11.39 33.80 46.34
C TRP A 9 -10.35 33.90 45.20
N ILE A 10 -9.33 34.75 45.35
CA ILE A 10 -8.27 34.89 44.34
C ILE A 10 -7.46 33.59 44.19
N MET A 11 -7.17 32.90 45.29
CA MET A 11 -6.44 31.62 45.24
C MET A 11 -7.23 30.55 44.47
N ASP A 12 -8.54 30.43 44.73
CA ASP A 12 -9.41 29.48 44.05
C ASP A 12 -9.50 29.74 42.53
N VAL A 13 -9.66 31.01 42.15
CA VAL A 13 -9.65 31.43 40.74
C VAL A 13 -8.30 31.13 40.10
N THR A 14 -7.19 31.37 40.80
CA THR A 14 -5.84 31.13 40.27
C THR A 14 -5.59 29.64 40.02
N VAL A 15 -5.95 28.77 40.98
CA VAL A 15 -5.80 27.31 40.82
C VAL A 15 -6.68 26.79 39.69
N SER A 16 -7.93 27.25 39.63
CA SER A 16 -8.88 26.88 38.56
C SER A 16 -8.36 27.28 37.18
N LEU A 17 -7.80 28.50 37.06
CA LEU A 17 -7.22 28.99 35.82
C LEU A 17 -6.01 28.14 35.39
N ILE A 18 -5.12 27.79 36.31
CA ILE A 18 -3.96 26.94 36.01
C ILE A 18 -4.40 25.57 35.51
N LEU A 19 -5.35 24.93 36.19
CA LEU A 19 -5.88 23.63 35.79
C LEU A 19 -6.56 23.69 34.42
N PHE A 20 -7.36 24.74 34.18
CA PHE A 20 -8.00 24.96 32.89
C PHE A 20 -6.97 25.16 31.77
N SER A 21 -5.94 25.99 31.99
CA SER A 21 -4.88 26.20 31.01
C SER A 21 -4.08 24.92 30.73
N ALA A 22 -3.77 24.12 31.75
CA ALA A 22 -3.09 22.84 31.57
C ALA A 22 -3.94 21.86 30.75
N ALA A 23 -5.24 21.75 31.05
CA ALA A 23 -6.16 20.91 30.29
C ALA A 23 -6.28 21.39 28.83
N ALA A 24 -6.34 22.71 28.60
CA ALA A 24 -6.37 23.28 27.26
C ALA A 24 -5.10 22.96 26.47
N ILE A 25 -3.91 23.09 27.07
CA ILE A 25 -2.63 22.75 26.42
C ILE A 25 -2.59 21.26 26.05
N ILE A 26 -3.01 20.37 26.96
CA ILE A 26 -3.09 18.93 26.69
C ILE A 26 -4.06 18.65 25.54
N ALA A 27 -5.26 19.26 25.58
CA ALA A 27 -6.25 19.11 24.52
C ALA A 27 -5.71 19.60 23.16
N PHE A 28 -5.03 20.75 23.12
CA PHE A 28 -4.41 21.27 21.90
C PHE A 28 -3.33 20.33 21.37
N ASN A 29 -2.46 19.79 22.22
CA ASN A 29 -1.45 18.82 21.80
C ASN A 29 -2.08 17.54 21.25
N ILE A 30 -3.14 17.04 21.88
CA ILE A 30 -3.89 15.89 21.38
C ILE A 30 -4.48 16.22 20.01
N LEU A 31 -5.14 17.36 19.84
CA LEU A 31 -5.74 17.75 18.56
C LEU A 31 -4.66 17.89 17.48
N LEU A 32 -3.56 18.60 17.75
CA LEU A 32 -2.49 18.79 16.77
C LEU A 32 -1.84 17.48 16.34
N ASN A 33 -1.61 16.54 17.26
CA ASN A 33 -1.03 15.23 16.95
C ASN A 33 -2.03 14.25 16.35
N THR A 34 -3.34 14.41 16.62
CA THR A 34 -4.39 13.58 15.99
C THR A 34 -4.69 14.05 14.57
N PHE A 35 -4.56 15.35 14.32
CA PHE A 35 -4.80 15.97 13.01
C PHE A 35 -3.54 16.18 12.17
N SER A 36 -2.34 15.84 12.67
CA SER A 36 -1.24 15.48 11.78
C SER A 36 -1.60 14.13 11.12
N SER A 37 -2.62 14.15 10.28
CA SER A 37 -2.96 13.00 9.44
C SER A 37 -1.69 12.66 8.67
N ASN A 38 -1.27 11.40 8.70
CA ASN A 38 -0.26 10.88 7.78
C ASN A 38 -0.77 11.12 6.36
N THR A 39 -0.51 12.30 5.80
CA THR A 39 -0.85 12.65 4.42
C THR A 39 -0.23 11.62 3.49
N SER A 40 0.98 11.17 3.86
CA SER A 40 1.66 9.95 3.42
C SER A 40 0.69 8.76 3.29
N PHE A 41 0.13 8.25 4.40
CA PHE A 41 -0.80 7.11 4.38
C PHE A 41 -2.01 7.32 3.46
N GLY A 42 -2.57 8.54 3.46
CA GLY A 42 -3.69 8.90 2.58
C GLY A 42 -3.33 8.85 1.10
N GLU A 43 -2.12 9.26 0.74
CA GLU A 43 -1.58 9.21 -0.62
C GLU A 43 -1.21 7.77 -1.03
N LEU A 44 -0.52 7.03 -0.17
CA LEU A 44 -0.22 5.61 -0.35
C LEU A 44 -1.47 4.77 -0.60
N LYS A 45 -2.55 5.04 0.15
CA LYS A 45 -3.83 4.38 -0.05
C LYS A 45 -4.47 4.72 -1.39
N LYS A 46 -4.38 5.97 -1.84
CA LYS A 46 -4.88 6.35 -3.17
C LYS A 46 -4.09 5.65 -4.27
N ASP A 47 -2.79 5.57 -4.13
CA ASP A 47 -1.91 4.88 -5.08
C ASP A 47 -2.19 3.38 -5.10
N ALA A 48 -2.34 2.72 -3.95
CA ALA A 48 -2.72 1.32 -3.87
C ALA A 48 -4.07 1.04 -4.56
N ILE A 49 -5.08 1.90 -4.37
CA ILE A 49 -6.37 1.78 -5.06
C ILE A 49 -6.16 1.90 -6.57
N LYS A 50 -5.45 2.92 -7.01
CA LYS A 50 -5.22 3.22 -8.43
C LYS A 50 -4.43 2.13 -9.13
N ILE A 51 -3.35 1.64 -8.52
CA ILE A 51 -2.56 0.50 -9.03
C ILE A 51 -3.48 -0.71 -9.17
N SER A 52 -4.27 -1.03 -8.14
CA SER A 52 -5.19 -2.17 -8.20
C SER A 52 -6.22 -2.04 -9.33
N GLU A 53 -6.72 -0.83 -9.59
CA GLU A 53 -7.68 -0.58 -10.67
C GLU A 53 -7.04 -0.67 -12.05
N TYR A 54 -5.81 -0.18 -12.21
CA TYR A 54 -5.08 -0.26 -13.48
C TYR A 54 -4.75 -1.71 -13.83
N LEU A 55 -4.24 -2.48 -12.86
CA LEU A 55 -3.88 -3.86 -13.08
C LEU A 55 -5.09 -4.77 -13.34
N LEU A 56 -6.26 -4.48 -12.77
CA LEU A 56 -7.50 -5.22 -13.10
C LEU A 56 -8.17 -4.78 -14.41
N ALA A 57 -7.69 -3.71 -15.03
CA ALA A 57 -8.15 -3.28 -16.34
C ALA A 57 -7.41 -4.00 -17.47
N GLU A 58 -7.84 -3.77 -18.71
CA GLU A 58 -7.22 -4.37 -19.89
C GLU A 58 -5.86 -3.75 -20.27
N GLY A 59 -5.57 -2.56 -19.74
CA GLY A 59 -4.40 -1.79 -20.10
C GLY A 59 -4.65 -0.94 -21.35
N THR A 60 -3.65 -0.15 -21.74
CA THR A 60 -3.74 0.71 -22.92
C THR A 60 -2.36 0.82 -23.59
N PRO A 61 -2.23 0.45 -24.89
CA PRO A 61 -3.25 -0.21 -25.73
C PRO A 61 -3.66 -1.60 -25.20
N ALA A 62 -4.70 -2.25 -25.75
CA ALA A 62 -5.19 -3.52 -25.22
C ALA A 62 -4.20 -4.69 -25.43
N ASP A 63 -3.37 -4.58 -26.46
CA ASP A 63 -2.32 -5.51 -26.91
C ASP A 63 -0.91 -4.96 -26.61
N TRP A 64 -0.78 -4.22 -25.51
CA TRP A 64 0.48 -3.60 -25.12
C TRP A 64 1.62 -4.61 -24.96
N ASP A 65 2.82 -4.16 -25.32
CA ASP A 65 4.10 -4.86 -25.14
C ASP A 65 5.10 -3.98 -24.36
N GLU A 66 6.36 -4.40 -24.26
CA GLU A 66 7.41 -3.67 -23.53
C GLU A 66 7.61 -2.23 -24.02
N THR A 67 7.35 -1.99 -25.30
CA THR A 67 7.65 -0.74 -26.01
C THR A 67 6.44 0.17 -26.19
N THR A 68 5.23 -0.41 -26.26
CA THR A 68 3.98 0.30 -26.59
C THR A 68 3.12 0.60 -25.37
N ILE A 69 3.42 0.02 -24.21
CA ILE A 69 2.65 0.21 -23.00
C ILE A 69 2.60 1.68 -22.55
N ILE A 70 1.39 2.21 -22.45
CA ILE A 70 1.12 3.53 -21.87
C ILE A 70 0.61 3.34 -20.44
N ARG A 71 -0.33 2.41 -20.26
CA ARG A 71 -0.88 2.04 -18.96
C ARG A 71 -0.98 0.52 -18.86
N PRO A 72 -0.28 -0.12 -17.91
CA PRO A 72 -0.39 -1.55 -17.71
C PRO A 72 -1.80 -1.92 -17.25
N GLY A 73 -2.23 -3.07 -17.72
CA GLY A 73 -3.41 -3.75 -17.21
C GLY A 73 -3.27 -5.23 -17.51
N LEU A 74 -3.60 -6.06 -16.54
CA LEU A 74 -3.32 -7.49 -16.55
C LEU A 74 -4.53 -8.30 -17.00
N ALA A 75 -5.68 -7.66 -17.20
CA ALA A 75 -6.89 -8.34 -17.62
C ALA A 75 -7.08 -8.35 -19.14
N THR A 76 -7.91 -9.28 -19.60
CA THR A 76 -8.54 -9.28 -20.92
C THR A 76 -9.96 -9.75 -20.72
N LEU A 77 -10.94 -8.97 -21.17
CA LEU A 77 -12.38 -9.30 -20.99
C LEU A 77 -12.76 -9.58 -19.53
N GLY A 78 -12.16 -8.84 -18.58
CA GLY A 78 -12.45 -8.97 -17.15
C GLY A 78 -11.83 -10.18 -16.44
N ARG A 79 -10.92 -10.90 -17.11
CA ARG A 79 -10.17 -12.03 -16.54
C ARG A 79 -8.68 -11.75 -16.60
N ILE A 80 -7.93 -12.17 -15.58
CA ILE A 80 -6.47 -12.07 -15.58
C ILE A 80 -5.92 -12.86 -16.77
N ASN A 81 -5.04 -12.22 -17.53
CA ASN A 81 -4.36 -12.76 -18.68
C ASN A 81 -2.90 -13.05 -18.30
N GLU A 82 -2.57 -14.33 -18.17
CA GLU A 82 -1.24 -14.81 -17.76
C GLU A 82 -0.10 -14.24 -18.60
N SER A 83 -0.28 -14.11 -19.91
CA SER A 83 0.77 -13.55 -20.78
C SER A 83 1.05 -12.09 -20.44
N LYS A 84 0.04 -11.30 -20.08
CA LYS A 84 0.22 -9.90 -19.63
C LYS A 84 0.83 -9.81 -18.23
N VAL A 85 0.45 -10.71 -17.33
CA VAL A 85 1.06 -10.81 -15.99
C VAL A 85 2.55 -11.10 -16.12
N THR A 86 2.90 -12.16 -16.86
CA THR A 86 4.28 -12.58 -17.09
C THR A 86 5.09 -11.49 -17.77
N LEU A 87 4.53 -10.82 -18.79
CA LEU A 87 5.18 -9.68 -19.44
C LEU A 87 5.40 -8.52 -18.44
N GLY A 88 4.39 -8.19 -17.66
CA GLY A 88 4.46 -7.17 -16.62
C GLY A 88 5.55 -7.46 -15.58
N MET A 89 5.62 -8.70 -15.11
CA MET A 89 6.63 -9.16 -14.13
C MET A 89 8.05 -9.11 -14.71
N ASN A 90 8.23 -9.55 -15.96
CA ASN A 90 9.50 -9.40 -16.68
C ASN A 90 9.95 -7.94 -16.74
N MET A 91 9.02 -7.04 -17.08
CA MET A 91 9.30 -5.61 -17.19
C MET A 91 9.65 -4.98 -15.83
N THR A 92 8.97 -5.38 -14.75
CA THR A 92 9.32 -4.90 -13.41
C THR A 92 10.68 -5.42 -12.95
N ASN A 93 11.01 -6.68 -13.23
CA ASN A 93 12.34 -7.22 -12.91
C ASN A 93 13.46 -6.56 -13.72
N ALA A 94 13.20 -6.23 -15.00
CA ALA A 94 14.18 -5.55 -15.84
C ALA A 94 14.32 -4.06 -15.49
N SER A 95 13.22 -3.37 -15.24
CA SER A 95 13.20 -1.93 -14.98
C SER A 95 11.98 -1.51 -14.14
N TYR A 96 12.05 -1.78 -12.85
CA TYR A 96 11.05 -1.37 -11.87
C TYR A 96 10.78 0.15 -11.88
N GLU A 97 11.83 0.95 -11.94
CA GLU A 97 11.74 2.42 -12.00
C GLU A 97 11.00 2.93 -13.24
N ALA A 98 11.01 2.19 -14.36
CA ALA A 98 10.23 2.53 -15.55
C ALA A 98 8.75 2.16 -15.42
N MET A 99 8.39 1.23 -14.52
CA MET A 99 7.01 0.82 -14.29
C MET A 99 6.23 1.81 -13.40
N LYS A 100 6.87 2.38 -12.36
CA LYS A 100 6.27 3.37 -11.45
C LYS A 100 5.52 4.51 -12.17
N PRO A 101 6.12 5.24 -13.14
CA PRO A 101 5.42 6.31 -13.85
C PRO A 101 4.27 5.81 -14.73
N ARG A 102 4.32 4.56 -15.23
CA ARG A 102 3.24 3.97 -16.02
C ARG A 102 2.02 3.61 -15.17
N LEU A 103 2.24 3.25 -13.91
CA LEU A 103 1.20 3.12 -12.89
C LEU A 103 0.82 4.44 -12.24
N GLN A 104 1.53 5.52 -12.60
CA GLN A 104 1.35 6.87 -12.07
C GLN A 104 1.41 6.90 -10.53
N THR A 105 2.42 6.25 -9.97
CA THR A 105 2.78 6.29 -8.55
C THR A 105 4.23 6.78 -8.40
N LEU A 106 4.51 7.46 -7.30
CA LEU A 106 5.87 7.79 -6.86
C LEU A 106 6.37 6.84 -5.79
N HIS A 107 5.46 6.06 -5.21
CA HIS A 107 5.70 5.16 -4.10
C HIS A 107 6.15 3.80 -4.61
N ASP A 108 6.76 3.04 -3.71
CA ASP A 108 7.11 1.69 -4.01
C ASP A 108 5.92 0.76 -3.83
N PHE A 109 5.87 -0.29 -4.64
CA PHE A 109 4.75 -1.21 -4.64
C PHE A 109 5.17 -2.64 -4.94
N LEU A 110 4.35 -3.57 -4.46
CA LEU A 110 4.44 -5.00 -4.76
C LEU A 110 3.03 -5.54 -4.96
N VAL A 111 2.87 -6.39 -5.96
CA VAL A 111 1.61 -7.07 -6.25
C VAL A 111 1.86 -8.56 -6.31
N VAL A 112 1.00 -9.30 -5.61
CA VAL A 112 0.97 -10.76 -5.66
C VAL A 112 -0.45 -11.23 -5.91
N PHE A 113 -0.55 -12.47 -6.35
CA PHE A 113 -1.81 -13.17 -6.49
C PHE A 113 -1.80 -14.37 -5.57
N GLU A 114 -2.91 -14.59 -4.88
CA GLU A 114 -3.07 -15.66 -3.90
C GLU A 114 -4.27 -16.53 -4.28
N GLY A 115 -4.10 -17.84 -4.09
CA GLY A 115 -5.14 -18.84 -4.25
C GLY A 115 -6.17 -18.80 -3.12
N SER A 116 -7.09 -19.76 -3.14
CA SER A 116 -8.10 -19.90 -2.07
C SER A 116 -7.53 -20.42 -0.75
N ASP A 117 -6.38 -21.11 -0.82
CA ASP A 117 -5.55 -21.57 0.29
C ASP A 117 -4.72 -20.45 0.91
N GLY A 118 -4.50 -19.36 0.17
CA GLY A 118 -3.62 -18.26 0.56
C GLY A 118 -2.19 -18.41 0.07
N ASP A 119 -1.88 -19.48 -0.68
CA ASP A 119 -0.59 -19.68 -1.31
C ASP A 119 -0.45 -18.77 -2.53
N LEU A 120 0.79 -18.39 -2.87
CA LEU A 120 1.04 -17.49 -3.99
C LEU A 120 0.85 -18.22 -5.32
N ILE A 121 0.18 -17.56 -6.26
CA ILE A 121 -0.01 -18.07 -7.62
C ILE A 121 1.17 -17.63 -8.47
N GLU A 122 1.74 -18.60 -9.16
CA GLU A 122 2.85 -18.39 -10.07
C GLU A 122 2.38 -18.10 -11.49
N PHE A 123 3.10 -17.22 -12.17
CA PHE A 123 2.89 -16.91 -13.58
C PHE A 123 4.21 -17.11 -14.31
N GLY A 124 4.40 -18.31 -14.87
CA GLY A 124 5.71 -18.75 -15.37
C GLY A 124 6.70 -18.91 -14.22
N ASP A 125 7.87 -18.27 -14.33
CA ASP A 125 8.94 -18.30 -13.31
C ASP A 125 8.88 -17.09 -12.35
N PHE A 126 7.70 -16.45 -12.22
CA PHE A 126 7.52 -15.23 -11.43
C PHE A 126 6.33 -15.35 -10.49
N CYS A 127 6.46 -14.70 -9.33
CA CYS A 127 5.43 -14.69 -8.28
C CYS A 127 5.04 -13.28 -7.83
N THR A 128 5.85 -12.29 -8.17
CA THR A 128 5.68 -10.90 -7.76
C THR A 128 5.73 -9.98 -8.96
N PHE A 129 4.89 -8.96 -8.93
CA PHE A 129 4.90 -7.84 -9.86
C PHE A 129 5.21 -6.57 -9.05
N GLY A 130 6.34 -5.91 -9.31
CA GLY A 130 6.72 -4.69 -8.60
C GLY A 130 8.14 -4.70 -8.08
N SER A 131 8.34 -4.20 -6.86
CA SER A 131 9.66 -3.92 -6.29
C SER A 131 10.55 -5.18 -6.22
N PRO A 132 11.82 -5.09 -6.66
CA PRO A 132 12.78 -6.19 -6.58
C PRO A 132 13.37 -6.38 -5.17
N ASP A 133 13.12 -5.44 -4.24
CA ASP A 133 13.74 -5.44 -2.90
C ASP A 133 13.01 -6.35 -1.91
N VAL A 134 11.86 -6.91 -2.31
CA VAL A 134 11.09 -7.87 -1.51
C VAL A 134 11.44 -9.28 -1.95
N ASP A 135 12.14 -10.00 -1.08
CA ASP A 135 12.48 -11.38 -1.31
C ASP A 135 11.23 -12.27 -1.20
N VAL A 136 11.01 -13.11 -2.19
CA VAL A 136 10.03 -14.19 -2.12
C VAL A 136 10.74 -15.44 -1.67
N ASN A 137 10.24 -16.10 -0.62
CA ASN A 137 10.75 -17.43 -0.29
C ASN A 137 10.16 -18.45 -1.26
N TYR A 138 11.02 -19.10 -2.03
CA TYR A 138 10.64 -20.11 -2.99
C TYR A 138 11.41 -21.42 -2.79
N THR A 139 10.77 -22.52 -3.14
CA THR A 139 11.44 -23.83 -3.26
C THR A 139 11.55 -24.21 -4.74
N LEU A 140 12.67 -24.82 -5.11
CA LEU A 140 12.92 -25.28 -6.49
C LEU A 140 12.78 -26.80 -6.57
N THR A 141 11.57 -27.36 -6.49
CA THR A 141 11.38 -28.82 -6.68
C THR A 141 9.91 -29.20 -6.97
N PRO A 142 9.53 -29.69 -8.17
CA PRO A 142 10.22 -29.72 -9.48
C PRO A 142 10.01 -28.47 -10.34
N SER A 143 9.14 -27.55 -9.91
CA SER A 143 8.93 -26.21 -10.45
C SER A 143 9.29 -25.17 -9.38
N LEU A 144 9.25 -23.89 -9.73
CA LEU A 144 9.12 -22.84 -8.72
C LEU A 144 7.89 -23.16 -7.86
N ASP A 145 7.98 -22.86 -6.57
CA ASP A 145 6.86 -22.92 -5.64
C ASP A 145 7.01 -21.77 -4.64
N CYS A 146 6.16 -20.75 -4.78
CA CYS A 146 6.19 -19.51 -4.03
C CYS A 146 5.32 -19.59 -2.78
N HIS A 147 5.96 -19.52 -1.61
CA HIS A 147 5.28 -19.73 -0.33
C HIS A 147 4.83 -18.41 0.31
N TYR A 148 5.79 -17.58 0.71
CA TYR A 148 5.50 -16.35 1.44
C TYR A 148 6.49 -15.24 1.13
N LEU A 149 6.02 -14.01 1.27
CA LEU A 149 6.81 -12.80 1.13
C LEU A 149 7.66 -12.57 2.38
N ASN A 150 8.93 -12.24 2.17
CA ASN A 150 9.82 -11.85 3.24
C ASN A 150 10.14 -10.35 3.17
N PHE A 151 9.54 -9.61 4.11
CA PHE A 151 9.67 -8.17 4.24
C PHE A 151 10.85 -7.73 5.14
N THR A 152 11.74 -8.64 5.55
CA THR A 152 12.78 -8.34 6.56
C THR A 152 13.82 -7.30 6.14
N SER A 153 13.94 -7.00 4.85
CA SER A 153 14.97 -6.11 4.30
C SER A 153 14.65 -4.62 4.45
N THR A 154 13.41 -4.24 4.77
CA THR A 154 12.93 -2.87 4.61
C THR A 154 12.03 -2.43 5.77
N VAL A 155 12.34 -1.27 6.35
CA VAL A 155 11.51 -0.63 7.39
C VAL A 155 10.49 0.23 6.66
N TYR A 156 9.23 -0.20 6.68
CA TYR A 156 8.12 0.54 6.07
C TYR A 156 7.48 1.43 7.12
N ASP A 157 7.72 2.73 7.06
CA ASP A 157 7.11 3.69 8.00
C ASP A 157 5.58 3.80 7.78
N ASP A 158 5.12 3.62 6.54
CA ASP A 158 3.70 3.60 6.17
C ASP A 158 3.43 2.53 5.10
N LEU A 159 3.10 1.28 5.50
CA LEU A 159 2.68 0.22 4.58
C LEU A 159 1.16 0.21 4.40
N VAL A 160 0.69 0.29 3.16
CA VAL A 160 -0.71 0.09 2.80
C VAL A 160 -0.90 -1.21 2.05
N VAL A 161 -1.91 -1.98 2.45
CA VAL A 161 -2.30 -3.24 1.79
C VAL A 161 -3.74 -3.16 1.31
N ILE A 162 -3.99 -3.49 0.04
CA ILE A 162 -5.33 -3.58 -0.54
C ILE A 162 -5.51 -4.94 -1.19
N ASN A 163 -6.65 -5.56 -0.91
CA ASN A 163 -7.07 -6.82 -1.50
C ASN A 163 -8.16 -6.59 -2.54
N ARG A 164 -8.01 -7.19 -3.71
CA ARG A 164 -9.04 -7.27 -4.75
C ARG A 164 -9.25 -8.72 -5.16
N PHE A 165 -10.42 -9.03 -5.71
CA PHE A 165 -10.71 -10.33 -6.28
C PHE A 165 -10.74 -10.23 -7.80
N ALA A 166 -10.15 -11.22 -8.47
CA ALA A 166 -10.12 -11.33 -9.91
C ALA A 166 -10.42 -12.77 -10.34
N VAL A 167 -10.72 -12.98 -11.62
CA VAL A 167 -10.92 -14.31 -12.19
C VAL A 167 -9.68 -14.70 -12.98
N TYR A 168 -9.06 -15.83 -12.62
CA TYR A 168 -7.93 -16.44 -13.32
C TYR A 168 -8.19 -17.94 -13.43
N ASP A 169 -7.98 -18.49 -14.63
CA ASP A 169 -8.25 -19.91 -14.96
C ASP A 169 -9.55 -20.48 -14.36
N SER A 170 -10.67 -19.77 -14.60
CA SER A 170 -12.01 -20.14 -14.09
C SER A 170 -12.17 -20.14 -12.56
N SER A 171 -11.15 -19.73 -11.82
CA SER A 171 -11.15 -19.62 -10.35
C SER A 171 -11.09 -18.16 -9.90
N ILE A 172 -11.56 -17.89 -8.69
CA ILE A 172 -11.41 -16.57 -8.07
C ILE A 172 -10.06 -16.53 -7.35
N VAL A 173 -9.25 -15.54 -7.69
CA VAL A 173 -7.94 -15.31 -7.08
C VAL A 173 -7.94 -13.97 -6.35
N ARG A 174 -7.14 -13.87 -5.28
CA ARG A 174 -6.98 -12.64 -4.51
C ARG A 174 -5.73 -11.91 -4.99
N MET A 175 -5.89 -10.72 -5.58
CA MET A 175 -4.79 -9.83 -5.90
C MET A 175 -4.51 -8.93 -4.68
N VAL A 176 -3.30 -9.01 -4.14
CA VAL A 176 -2.85 -8.23 -2.98
C VAL A 176 -1.87 -7.18 -3.46
N VAL A 177 -2.16 -5.91 -3.19
CA VAL A 177 -1.33 -4.76 -3.56
C VAL A 177 -0.78 -4.14 -2.29
N TYR A 178 0.55 -4.17 -2.16
CA TYR A 178 1.34 -3.49 -1.14
C TYR A 178 1.87 -2.19 -1.72
N VAL A 179 1.78 -1.08 -0.98
CA VAL A 179 2.38 0.20 -1.35
C VAL A 179 3.02 0.83 -0.11
N TRP A 180 4.23 1.34 -0.25
CA TRP A 180 4.99 2.00 0.82
C TRP A 180 5.85 3.14 0.27
N GLY A 181 6.31 4.03 1.15
CA GLY A 181 7.14 5.18 0.82
C GLY A 181 8.14 5.50 1.91
#